data_AF-A0A958G0Q7-F1
#
_entry.id   AF-A0A958G0Q7-F1
#
_cell.length_a   1.000
_cell.length_b   1.000
_cell.length_c   1.000
_cell.angle_alpha   90.00
_cell.angle_beta   90.00
_cell.angle_gamma   90.00
#
_symmetry.space_group_name_H-M   'P 1'
#
loop_
_entity.id
_entity.type
_entity.pdbx_description
1 polymer ?
#
loop_
_entity_poly.entity_id
_entity_poly.type
_entity_poly.pdbx_seq_one_letter_code
_entity_poly.pdbx_strand_id
1 'polypeptide(L)'
;CFFDPGLVAQLPDTAVTEMQNLLWEMKIFLEKQPRSIEGMYAISGLPSLHFAVAVLGTYYLFKLSKILGALSVVFVILTFISTLYLGWHYLTDNLTALILALAAILLARCVIASENKPTAITESLLD
;
A
#
# COMPACT_ATOMS: atom_id res chain seq x y z
N CYS A 1 -4.42 -13.01 -1.50
CA CYS A 1 -5.05 -13.13 -0.16
C CYS A 1 -6.55 -13.11 -0.37
N PHE A 2 -7.19 -14.28 -0.46
CA PHE A 2 -8.65 -14.38 -0.62
C PHE A 2 -9.13 -15.39 0.41
N PHE A 3 -10.04 -14.96 1.29
CA PHE A 3 -10.63 -15.80 2.31
C PHE A 3 -11.57 -16.81 1.65
N ASP A 4 -11.67 -18.03 2.18
CA ASP A 4 -12.54 -19.08 1.61
C ASP A 4 -13.99 -18.58 1.54
N PRO A 5 -14.58 -18.42 0.33
CA PRO A 5 -15.94 -17.92 0.18
C PRO A 5 -16.98 -18.83 0.87
N GLY A 6 -16.64 -20.10 1.13
CA GLY A 6 -17.49 -21.02 1.88
C GLY A 6 -17.76 -20.58 3.33
N LEU A 7 -16.84 -19.82 3.94
CA LEU A 7 -17.00 -19.30 5.31
C LEU A 7 -18.00 -18.12 5.38
N VAL A 8 -18.26 -17.46 4.26
CA VAL A 8 -19.15 -16.29 4.16
C VAL A 8 -20.36 -16.55 3.27
N ALA A 9 -20.55 -17.77 2.79
CA ALA A 9 -21.67 -18.16 1.92
C ALA A 9 -23.06 -17.96 2.54
N GLN A 10 -23.14 -17.74 3.85
CA GLN A 10 -24.38 -17.46 4.58
C GLN A 10 -24.68 -15.95 4.70
N LEU A 11 -23.76 -15.07 4.29
CA LEU A 11 -23.96 -13.63 4.31
C LEU A 11 -24.76 -13.16 3.08
N PRO A 12 -25.48 -12.03 3.17
CA PRO A 12 -26.18 -11.45 2.03
C PRO A 12 -25.23 -11.11 0.87
N ASP A 13 -25.69 -11.30 -0.36
CA ASP A 13 -24.95 -10.89 -1.55
C ASP A 13 -24.82 -9.36 -1.62
N THR A 14 -23.58 -8.90 -1.74
CA THR A 14 -23.19 -7.50 -1.86
C THR A 14 -22.16 -7.37 -2.99
N ALA A 15 -21.95 -6.15 -3.49
CA ALA A 15 -20.90 -5.89 -4.47
C ALA A 15 -19.49 -6.34 -3.99
N VAL A 16 -19.26 -6.35 -2.67
CA VAL A 16 -18.00 -6.84 -2.08
C VAL A 16 -17.90 -8.36 -2.21
N THR A 17 -18.95 -9.11 -1.85
CA THR A 17 -18.94 -10.58 -1.95
C THR A 17 -18.90 -11.04 -3.40
N GLU A 18 -19.57 -10.33 -4.31
CA GLU A 18 -19.50 -10.57 -5.76
C GLU A 18 -18.06 -10.42 -6.28
N MET A 19 -17.39 -9.32 -5.93
CA MET A 19 -16.01 -9.07 -6.33
C MET A 19 -15.05 -10.10 -5.72
N GLN A 20 -15.27 -10.52 -4.47
CA GLN A 20 -14.49 -11.60 -3.83
C GLN A 20 -14.65 -12.94 -4.56
N ASN A 21 -15.86 -13.27 -5.00
CA ASN A 21 -16.12 -14.49 -5.77
C ASN A 21 -15.40 -14.46 -7.12
N LEU A 22 -15.42 -13.34 -7.85
CA LEU A 22 -14.68 -13.18 -9.10
C LEU A 22 -13.17 -13.35 -8.92
N LEU A 23 -12.61 -12.77 -7.86
CA LEU A 23 -11.19 -12.90 -7.55
C LEU A 23 -10.81 -14.34 -7.13
N TRP A 24 -11.72 -15.04 -6.45
CA TRP A 24 -11.57 -16.45 -6.09
C TRP A 24 -11.60 -17.37 -7.33
N GLU A 25 -12.50 -17.13 -8.26
CA GLU A 25 -12.55 -17.85 -9.54
C GLU A 25 -11.26 -17.65 -10.34
N MET A 26 -10.77 -16.41 -10.39
CA MET A 26 -9.48 -16.11 -11.02
C MET A 26 -8.32 -16.82 -10.30
N LYS A 27 -8.29 -16.86 -8.96
CA LYS A 27 -7.30 -17.63 -8.21
C LYS A 27 -7.32 -19.11 -8.60
N ILE A 28 -8.49 -19.74 -8.64
CA ILE A 28 -8.64 -21.16 -9.02
C ILE A 28 -8.16 -21.40 -10.45
N PHE A 29 -8.48 -20.50 -11.38
CA PHE A 29 -8.02 -20.58 -12.76
C PHE A 29 -6.48 -20.55 -12.85
N LEU A 30 -5.86 -19.64 -12.09
CA LEU A 30 -4.41 -19.46 -12.06
C LEU A 30 -3.67 -20.61 -11.37
N GLU A 31 -4.23 -21.20 -10.31
CA GLU A 31 -3.69 -22.41 -9.68
C GLU A 31 -3.64 -23.59 -10.66
N LYS A 32 -4.58 -23.65 -11.61
CA LYS A 32 -4.59 -24.65 -12.69
C LYS A 32 -3.59 -24.32 -13.80
N GLN A 33 -3.14 -23.07 -13.93
CA GLN A 33 -2.18 -22.60 -14.95
C GLN A 33 -1.07 -21.72 -14.35
N PRO A 34 -0.22 -22.26 -13.45
CA PRO A 34 0.68 -21.48 -12.60
C PRO A 34 1.83 -20.77 -13.33
N ARG A 35 2.03 -21.03 -14.63
CA ARG A 35 3.10 -20.42 -15.46
C ARG A 35 2.59 -19.36 -16.43
N SER A 36 1.32 -18.97 -16.38
CA SER A 36 0.83 -17.85 -17.18
C SER A 36 1.35 -16.52 -16.63
N ILE A 37 1.67 -15.57 -17.52
CA ILE A 37 2.11 -14.20 -17.14
C ILE A 37 1.02 -13.51 -16.31
N GLU A 38 -0.24 -13.79 -16.60
CA GLU A 38 -1.41 -13.28 -15.86
C GLU A 38 -1.46 -13.81 -14.41
N GLY A 39 -0.93 -15.02 -14.15
CA GLY A 39 -0.90 -15.62 -12.82
C GLY A 39 0.08 -14.96 -11.85
N MET A 40 1.11 -14.29 -12.35
CA MET A 40 2.12 -13.64 -11.51
C MET A 40 1.63 -12.33 -10.88
N TYR A 41 0.64 -11.65 -11.48
CA TYR A 41 0.18 -10.32 -11.05
C TYR A 41 -1.12 -10.36 -10.21
N ALA A 42 -1.91 -11.43 -10.28
CA ALA A 42 -3.29 -11.41 -9.82
C ALA A 42 -3.52 -11.94 -8.39
N ILE A 43 -2.55 -12.61 -7.76
CA ILE A 43 -2.75 -13.30 -6.46
C ILE A 43 -1.97 -12.63 -5.29
N SER A 44 -0.98 -11.80 -5.59
CA SER A 44 -0.08 -11.22 -4.58
C SER A 44 -0.54 -9.84 -4.10
N GLY A 45 -1.40 -9.83 -3.08
CA GLY A 45 -1.86 -8.62 -2.35
C GLY A 45 -0.81 -7.99 -1.41
N LEU A 46 0.48 -8.31 -1.61
CA LEU A 46 1.61 -7.77 -0.86
C LEU A 46 2.42 -6.84 -1.75
N PRO A 47 2.69 -5.58 -1.34
CA PRO A 47 2.17 -4.85 -0.18
C PRO A 47 0.81 -4.16 -0.45
N SER A 48 0.04 -3.83 0.60
CA SER A 48 -1.20 -3.07 0.46
C SER A 48 -0.95 -1.65 -0.05
N LEU A 49 -1.29 -1.40 -1.32
CA LEU A 49 -1.14 -0.08 -1.95
C LEU A 49 -2.05 0.98 -1.29
N HIS A 50 -3.29 0.62 -0.96
CA HIS A 50 -4.25 1.51 -0.30
C HIS A 50 -3.69 2.09 0.99
N PHE A 51 -3.06 1.24 1.82
CA PHE A 51 -2.46 1.67 3.07
C PHE A 51 -1.16 2.45 2.85
N ALA A 52 -0.27 1.98 1.96
CA ALA A 52 1.00 2.64 1.68
C ALA A 52 0.83 4.09 1.20
N VAL A 53 -0.05 4.32 0.22
CA VAL A 53 -0.30 5.66 -0.35
C VAL A 53 -0.94 6.59 0.68
N ALA A 54 -1.87 6.08 1.50
CA ALA A 54 -2.49 6.87 2.56
C ALA A 54 -1.47 7.32 3.63
N VAL A 55 -0.53 6.44 4.02
CA VAL A 55 0.56 6.78 4.96
C VAL A 55 1.50 7.83 4.36
N LEU A 56 1.90 7.66 3.10
CA LEU A 56 2.72 8.64 2.37
C LEU A 56 2.03 10.00 2.29
N GLY A 57 0.76 10.04 1.88
CA GLY A 57 -0.03 11.26 1.83
C GLY A 57 -0.11 11.96 3.19
N THR A 58 -0.31 11.18 4.26
CA THR A 58 -0.34 11.69 5.64
C THR A 58 0.97 12.40 6.02
N TYR A 59 2.12 11.82 5.68
CA TYR A 59 3.42 12.45 5.93
C TYR A 59 3.53 13.84 5.28
N TYR A 60 3.14 13.97 4.02
CA TYR A 60 3.18 15.26 3.31
C TYR A 60 2.12 16.25 3.79
N LEU A 61 0.93 15.77 4.18
CA LEU A 61 -0.12 16.64 4.71
C LEU A 61 0.28 17.27 6.06
N PHE A 62 1.01 16.54 6.91
CA PHE A 62 1.59 17.13 8.12
C PHE A 62 2.62 18.23 7.85
N LYS A 63 3.27 18.24 6.68
CA LYS A 63 4.16 19.34 6.26
C LYS A 63 3.39 20.57 5.84
N LEU A 64 2.14 20.43 5.38
CA LEU A 64 1.30 21.52 4.95
C LEU A 64 0.48 22.13 6.11
N SER A 65 -0.16 21.31 6.93
CA SER A 65 -0.94 21.75 8.09
C SER A 65 -1.14 20.63 9.10
N LYS A 66 -1.07 20.97 10.39
CA LYS A 66 -1.33 20.02 11.49
C LYS A 66 -2.75 19.47 11.47
N ILE A 67 -3.73 20.27 11.05
CA ILE A 67 -5.15 19.87 10.98
C ILE A 67 -5.35 18.85 9.85
N LEU A 68 -4.83 19.15 8.65
CA LEU A 68 -4.92 18.23 7.50
C LEU A 68 -4.18 16.93 7.79
N GLY A 69 -3.01 17.00 8.43
CA GLY A 69 -2.28 15.83 8.90
C GLY A 69 -3.13 14.97 9.85
N ALA A 70 -3.75 15.58 10.88
CA ALA A 70 -4.62 14.85 11.80
C ALA A 70 -5.82 14.19 11.11
N LEU A 71 -6.49 14.90 10.19
CA LEU A 71 -7.59 14.33 9.40
C LEU A 71 -7.13 13.14 8.53
N SER A 72 -5.94 13.24 7.94
CA SER A 72 -5.38 12.15 7.16
C SER A 72 -5.01 10.92 8.00
N VAL A 73 -4.62 11.09 9.26
CA VAL A 73 -4.42 9.95 10.18
C VAL A 73 -5.73 9.20 10.40
N VAL A 74 -6.84 9.91 10.59
CA VAL A 74 -8.16 9.27 10.70
C VAL A 74 -8.47 8.47 9.44
N PHE A 75 -8.22 9.03 8.25
CA PHE A 75 -8.39 8.34 6.98
C PHE A 75 -7.53 7.08 6.85
N VAL A 76 -6.26 7.12 7.28
CA VAL A 76 -5.36 5.96 7.32
C VAL A 76 -5.90 4.86 8.21
N ILE A 77 -6.38 5.21 9.43
CA ILE A 77 -6.95 4.25 10.38
C ILE A 77 -8.21 3.62 9.80
N LEU A 78 -9.10 4.41 9.21
CA LEU A 78 -10.31 3.89 8.57
C LEU A 78 -9.98 2.96 7.42
N THR A 79 -9.01 3.32 6.58
CA THR A 79 -8.56 2.47 5.47
C THR A 79 -7.97 1.16 5.97
N PHE A 80 -7.14 1.20 7.02
CA PHE A 80 -6.61 0.00 7.67
C PHE A 80 -7.74 -0.91 8.16
N ILE A 81 -8.71 -0.37 8.90
CA ILE A 81 -9.84 -1.14 9.40
C ILE A 81 -10.68 -1.70 8.25
N SER A 82 -11.00 -0.91 7.22
CA SER A 82 -11.79 -1.36 6.07
C SER A 82 -11.12 -2.47 5.29
N THR A 83 -9.79 -2.38 5.06
CA THR A 83 -9.05 -3.42 4.33
C THR A 83 -9.01 -4.76 5.09
N LEU A 84 -8.95 -4.71 6.43
CA LEU A 84 -9.02 -5.92 7.27
C LEU A 84 -10.45 -6.45 7.36
N TYR A 85 -11.43 -5.58 7.64
CA TYR A 85 -12.83 -5.96 7.88
C TYR A 85 -13.47 -6.61 6.66
N LEU A 86 -13.20 -6.06 5.47
CA LEU A 86 -13.69 -6.60 4.21
C LEU A 86 -12.82 -7.75 3.69
N GLY A 87 -11.74 -8.13 4.40
CA GLY A 87 -10.90 -9.27 4.05
C GLY A 87 -10.04 -9.08 2.79
N TRP A 88 -9.79 -7.83 2.37
CA TRP A 88 -8.96 -7.53 1.19
C TRP A 88 -7.47 -7.80 1.44
N HIS A 89 -7.02 -7.60 2.68
CA HIS A 89 -5.63 -7.72 3.06
C HIS A 89 -5.49 -8.36 4.43
N TYR A 90 -4.39 -9.10 4.62
CA TYR A 90 -3.98 -9.51 5.96
C TYR A 90 -3.27 -8.36 6.68
N LEU A 91 -3.20 -8.46 8.01
CA LEU A 91 -2.43 -7.55 8.84
C LEU A 91 -0.96 -7.44 8.38
N THR A 92 -0.38 -8.56 7.94
CA THR A 92 0.98 -8.63 7.39
C THR A 92 1.17 -7.77 6.14
N ASP A 93 0.13 -7.64 5.32
CA ASP A 93 0.19 -6.87 4.08
C ASP A 93 0.27 -5.38 4.37
N ASN A 94 -0.49 -4.94 5.39
CA ASN A 94 -0.48 -3.57 5.89
C ASN A 94 0.84 -3.23 6.62
N LEU A 95 1.42 -4.17 7.38
CA LEU A 95 2.73 -4.00 8.01
C LEU A 95 3.84 -3.85 6.97
N THR A 96 3.83 -4.69 5.94
CA THR A 96 4.79 -4.61 4.83
C THR A 96 4.65 -3.28 4.07
N ALA A 97 3.41 -2.84 3.83
CA ALA A 97 3.12 -1.55 3.23
C ALA A 97 3.65 -0.37 4.07
N LEU A 98 3.52 -0.43 5.40
CA LEU A 98 4.05 0.60 6.30
C LEU A 98 5.57 0.73 6.19
N ILE A 99 6.27 -0.40 6.25
CA ILE A 99 7.73 -0.45 6.14
C ILE A 99 8.16 0.13 4.79
N LEU A 100 7.50 -0.26 3.71
CA LEU A 100 7.82 0.24 2.37
C LEU A 100 7.57 1.74 2.23
N ALA A 101 6.45 2.25 2.76
CA ALA A 101 6.14 3.67 2.73
C ALA A 101 7.18 4.50 3.49
N LEU A 102 7.61 4.03 4.68
CA LEU A 102 8.67 4.67 5.46
C LEU A 102 10.01 4.62 4.74
N ALA A 103 10.36 3.48 4.14
CA ALA A 103 11.59 3.34 3.35
C ALA A 103 11.61 4.32 2.16
N ALA A 104 10.49 4.47 1.45
CA ALA A 104 10.35 5.43 0.36
C ALA A 104 10.56 6.88 0.83
N ILE A 105 9.97 7.26 1.97
CA ILE A 105 10.16 8.60 2.57
C ILE A 105 11.64 8.82 2.93
N LEU A 106 12.29 7.83 3.54
CA LEU A 106 13.70 7.93 3.91
C LEU A 106 14.60 8.07 2.68
N LEU A 107 14.37 7.26 1.65
CA LEU A 107 15.11 7.34 0.39
C LEU A 107 14.94 8.71 -0.27
N ALA A 108 13.70 9.21 -0.36
CA ALA A 108 13.44 10.54 -0.90
C ALA A 108 14.20 11.63 -0.14
N ARG A 109 14.23 11.57 1.19
CA ARG A 109 15.01 12.51 2.01
C ARG A 109 16.52 12.39 1.78
N CYS A 110 17.05 11.18 1.64
CA CYS A 110 18.46 10.95 1.35
C CYS A 110 18.87 11.53 -0.01
N VAL A 111 18.04 11.34 -1.04
CA VAL A 111 18.27 11.89 -2.39
C VAL A 111 18.29 13.42 -2.33
N ILE A 112 17.26 14.04 -1.74
CA ILE A 112 17.19 15.51 -1.60
C ILE A 112 18.36 16.05 -0.77
N ALA A 113 18.79 15.34 0.27
CA ALA A 113 19.95 15.73 1.07
C ALA A 113 21.28 15.60 0.29
N SER A 114 21.37 14.64 -0.62
CA SER A 114 22.55 14.47 -1.49
C SER A 114 22.68 15.62 -2.49
N GLU A 115 21.57 16.10 -3.04
CA GLU A 115 21.54 17.23 -3.97
C GLU A 115 21.88 18.56 -3.28
N ASN A 116 21.48 18.72 -2.02
CA ASN A 116 21.73 19.95 -1.24
C ASN A 116 23.13 20.04 -0.60
N LYS A 117 24.05 19.10 -0.88
CA LYS A 117 25.44 19.25 -0.44
C LYS A 117 26.09 20.39 -1.23
N PRO A 118 26.57 21.46 -0.58
CA PRO A 118 27.26 22.53 -1.30
C PRO A 118 28.47 21.93 -1.99
N THR A 119 28.54 22.12 -3.31
CA THR A 119 29.70 21.77 -4.13
C THR A 119 30.87 22.63 -3.65
N ALA A 120 31.61 22.14 -2.65
CA ALA A 120 32.77 22.81 -2.06
C ALA A 120 33.99 22.91 -3.01
N ILE A 121 33.77 22.80 -4.33
CA ILE A 121 34.81 22.76 -5.36
C ILE A 121 34.85 24.07 -6.19
N THR A 122 33.84 24.94 -6.07
CA THR A 122 33.80 26.20 -6.85
C THR A 122 34.52 27.38 -6.19
N GLU A 123 34.87 27.33 -4.91
CA GLU A 123 35.65 28.41 -4.25
C GLU A 123 37.17 28.22 -4.36
N SER A 124 37.69 27.03 -4.65
CA SER A 124 39.14 26.80 -4.80
C SER A 124 39.68 27.02 -6.22
N LEU A 125 38.87 27.55 -7.13
CA LEU A 125 39.25 27.87 -8.51
C LEU A 125 39.22 29.38 -8.81
N LEU A 126 39.03 30.21 -7.76
CA LEU A 126 39.03 31.67 -7.83
C LEU A 126 40.16 32.33 -7.00
N ASP A 127 41.05 31.54 -6.42
CA ASP A 127 42.33 31.98 -5.80
C ASP A 127 43.52 31.46 -6.61
#